data_AF-A0A3B8ZHW7-F1
#
_entry.id   AF-A0A3B8ZHW7-F1
#
_cell.length_a   1.000
_cell.length_b   1.000
_cell.length_c   1.000
_cell.angle_alpha   90.00
_cell.angle_beta   90.00
_cell.angle_gamma   90.00
#
_symmetry.space_group_name_H-M   'P 1'
#
loop_
_entity.id
_entity.type
_entity.pdbx_description
1 polymer ?
#
loop_
_entity_poly.entity_id
_entity_poly.type
_entity_poly.pdbx_seq_one_letter_code
_entity_poly.pdbx_strand_id
1 'polypeptide(L)'
;MTASFDRMQRVSTWGAVGVSLLLIVAGWYALQLKFGTEYVENWLPANTPTRVAYTDFSRRFGGDQVLLLTWSEANLQDSRLQSAYDQLEQLRQQNPDWPIVSITHSLQTVEKLQEKLQGLSQAAAIRRLAGQAVGADGSSFIAIQVRDLQPKERDQMIAALYQLARGLGIG
;
A
#
# COMPACT_ATOMS: atom_id res chain seq x y z
N MET A 1 43.69 49.00 -24.21
CA MET A 1 43.73 47.67 -23.56
C MET A 1 42.55 47.41 -22.61
N THR A 2 41.51 48.24 -22.58
CA THR A 2 40.37 48.09 -21.64
C THR A 2 39.18 47.33 -22.24
N ALA A 3 38.90 47.49 -23.53
CA ALA A 3 37.75 46.85 -24.20
C ALA A 3 37.82 45.32 -24.30
N SER A 4 39.03 44.72 -24.28
CA SER A 4 39.20 43.26 -24.28
C SER A 4 38.90 42.63 -22.92
N PHE A 5 39.21 43.34 -21.82
CA PHE A 5 38.94 42.89 -20.46
C PHE A 5 37.44 42.92 -20.14
N ASP A 6 36.71 43.96 -20.56
CA ASP A 6 35.26 44.05 -20.36
C ASP A 6 34.50 42.96 -21.13
N ARG A 7 34.96 42.60 -22.34
CA ARG A 7 34.37 41.51 -23.12
C ARG A 7 34.63 40.15 -22.47
N MET A 8 35.83 39.92 -21.93
CA MET A 8 36.17 38.69 -21.20
C MET A 8 35.38 38.57 -19.88
N GLN A 9 35.25 39.65 -19.12
CA GLN A 9 34.43 39.66 -17.90
C GLN A 9 32.97 39.38 -18.22
N ARG A 10 32.40 40.01 -19.25
CA ARG A 10 30.99 39.78 -19.63
C ARG A 10 30.72 38.33 -20.03
N VAL A 11 31.60 37.71 -20.82
CA VAL A 11 31.48 36.29 -21.20
C VAL A 11 31.60 35.38 -19.97
N SER A 12 32.51 35.68 -19.05
CA SER A 12 32.66 34.94 -17.79
C SER A 12 31.42 35.06 -16.89
N THR A 13 30.82 36.24 -16.78
CA THR A 13 29.61 36.46 -15.95
C THR A 13 28.42 35.71 -16.53
N TRP A 14 28.21 35.77 -17.85
CA TRP A 14 27.15 35.00 -18.51
C TRP A 14 27.38 33.49 -18.41
N GLY A 15 28.64 33.03 -18.46
CA GLY A 15 29.00 31.65 -18.17
C GLY A 15 28.64 31.24 -16.74
N ALA A 16 28.97 32.07 -15.75
CA ALA A 16 28.65 31.81 -14.34
C ALA A 16 27.13 31.74 -14.09
N VAL A 17 26.35 32.64 -14.72
CA VAL A 17 24.88 32.61 -14.66
C VAL A 17 24.34 31.32 -15.29
N GLY A 18 24.87 30.91 -16.45
CA GLY A 18 24.50 29.65 -17.10
C GLY A 18 24.77 28.43 -16.22
N VAL A 19 25.95 28.36 -15.60
CA VAL A 19 26.30 27.28 -14.65
C VAL A 19 25.37 27.29 -13.44
N SER A 20 25.04 28.47 -12.91
CA SER A 20 24.16 28.61 -11.74
C SER A 20 22.74 28.11 -12.05
N LEU A 21 22.22 28.44 -13.24
CA LEU A 21 20.93 27.92 -13.71
C LEU A 21 20.96 26.40 -13.91
N LEU A 22 22.05 25.87 -14.49
CA LEU A 22 22.21 24.42 -14.64
C LEU A 22 22.26 23.70 -13.30
N LEU A 23 22.88 24.27 -12.26
CA LEU A 23 22.90 23.70 -10.92
C LEU A 23 21.51 23.70 -10.28
N ILE A 24 20.70 24.75 -10.50
CA ILE A 24 19.32 24.80 -10.03
C ILE A 24 18.47 23.71 -10.71
N VAL A 25 18.61 23.55 -12.03
CA VAL A 25 17.90 22.51 -12.79
C VAL A 25 18.36 21.11 -12.36
N ALA A 26 19.66 20.91 -12.17
CA ALA A 26 20.21 19.64 -11.70
C ALA A 26 19.74 19.33 -10.27
N GLY A 27 19.68 20.32 -9.38
CA GLY A 27 19.15 20.18 -8.02
C GLY A 27 17.65 19.83 -8.03
N TRP A 28 16.86 20.50 -8.87
CA TRP A 28 15.44 20.17 -9.05
C TRP A 28 15.26 18.73 -9.56
N TYR A 29 16.06 18.31 -10.53
CA TYR A 29 16.02 16.95 -11.06
C TYR A 29 16.46 15.91 -10.01
N ALA A 30 17.48 16.23 -9.20
CA ALA A 30 17.94 15.36 -8.12
C ALA A 30 16.87 15.16 -7.04
N LEU A 31 16.03 16.17 -6.77
CA LEU A 31 14.88 16.03 -5.85
C LEU A 31 13.77 15.12 -6.41
N GLN A 32 13.71 14.91 -7.73
CA GLN A 32 12.78 13.98 -8.37
C GLN A 32 13.32 12.54 -8.39
N LEU A 33 14.61 12.33 -8.14
CA LEU A 33 15.20 11.00 -8.03
C LEU A 33 14.82 10.39 -6.68
N LYS A 34 13.90 9.42 -6.70
CA LYS A 34 13.62 8.57 -5.55
C LYS A 34 14.83 7.64 -5.32
N PHE A 35 15.63 7.92 -4.29
CA PHE A 35 16.72 7.04 -3.86
C PHE A 35 16.21 5.94 -2.93
N GLY A 36 16.58 4.70 -3.24
CA GLY A 36 16.23 3.51 -2.47
C GLY A 36 15.44 2.52 -3.31
N THR A 37 15.85 1.25 -3.29
CA THR A 37 14.97 0.20 -3.79
C THR A 37 13.87 0.03 -2.78
N GLU A 38 12.64 0.34 -3.18
CA GLU A 38 11.45 0.32 -2.30
C GLU A 38 11.11 -1.09 -1.77
N TYR A 39 11.77 -2.09 -2.35
CA TYR A 39 11.69 -3.51 -2.02
C TYR A 39 12.91 -3.95 -1.22
N VAL A 40 12.67 -4.47 -0.02
CA VAL A 40 13.72 -5.03 0.86
C VAL A 40 14.45 -6.19 0.15
N GLU A 41 13.76 -6.90 -0.73
CA GLU A 41 14.30 -8.01 -1.53
C GLU A 41 15.40 -7.55 -2.51
N ASN A 42 15.37 -6.28 -2.92
CA ASN A 42 16.36 -5.70 -3.82
C ASN A 42 17.66 -5.32 -3.11
N TRP A 43 17.70 -5.38 -1.77
CA TRP A 43 18.94 -5.23 -1.00
C TRP A 43 19.81 -6.48 -1.09
N LEU A 44 19.23 -7.62 -1.43
CA LEU A 44 19.95 -8.88 -1.63
C LEU A 44 20.34 -9.05 -3.10
N PRO A 45 21.56 -9.53 -3.40
CA PRO A 45 21.95 -9.92 -4.75
C PRO A 45 20.95 -10.92 -5.35
N ALA A 46 20.67 -10.76 -6.65
CA ALA A 46 19.64 -11.54 -7.37
C ALA A 46 19.82 -13.06 -7.22
N ASN A 47 21.07 -13.53 -7.10
CA ASN A 47 21.43 -14.95 -7.10
C ASN A 47 21.56 -15.56 -5.70
N THR A 48 21.11 -14.87 -4.64
CA THR A 48 21.14 -15.44 -3.29
C THR A 48 20.09 -16.55 -3.15
N PRO A 49 20.42 -17.70 -2.54
CA PRO A 49 19.46 -18.80 -2.33
C PRO A 49 18.18 -18.35 -1.62
N THR A 50 18.31 -17.41 -0.69
CA THR A 50 17.21 -16.81 0.07
C THR A 50 16.21 -16.07 -0.83
N ARG A 51 16.71 -15.29 -1.81
CA ARG A 51 15.84 -14.54 -2.73
C ARG A 51 15.12 -15.46 -3.71
N VAL A 52 15.78 -16.51 -4.17
CA VAL A 52 15.16 -17.55 -5.02
C VAL A 52 14.04 -18.26 -4.25
N ALA A 53 14.31 -18.69 -3.01
CA ALA A 53 13.31 -19.34 -2.16
C ALA A 53 12.11 -18.43 -1.86
N TYR A 54 12.35 -17.15 -1.59
CA TYR A 54 11.29 -16.15 -1.39
C TYR A 54 10.45 -15.95 -2.66
N THR A 55 11.10 -15.82 -3.82
CA THR A 55 10.42 -15.63 -5.11
C THR A 55 9.55 -16.85 -5.45
N ASP A 56 10.05 -18.06 -5.21
CA ASP A 56 9.29 -19.30 -5.40
C ASP A 56 8.12 -19.43 -4.42
N PHE A 57 8.31 -19.03 -3.16
CA PHE A 57 7.24 -18.98 -2.17
C PHE A 57 6.14 -17.99 -2.58
N SER A 58 6.51 -16.74 -2.88
CA SER A 58 5.58 -15.70 -3.31
C SER A 58 4.79 -16.13 -4.56
N ARG A 59 5.47 -16.75 -5.54
CA ARG A 59 4.80 -17.29 -6.74
C ARG A 59 3.80 -18.40 -6.44
N ARG A 60 4.11 -19.29 -5.48
CA ARG A 60 3.27 -20.48 -5.17
C ARG A 60 2.08 -20.16 -4.28
N PHE A 61 2.29 -19.35 -3.26
CA PHE A 61 1.28 -19.08 -2.24
C PHE A 61 0.54 -17.76 -2.50
N GLY A 62 1.16 -16.84 -3.25
CA GLY A 62 0.63 -15.52 -3.53
C GLY A 62 0.50 -14.63 -2.29
N GLY A 63 0.31 -13.34 -2.52
CA GLY A 63 -0.13 -12.36 -1.52
C GLY A 63 0.67 -12.35 -0.22
N ASP A 64 1.83 -11.71 -0.24
CA ASP A 64 2.67 -11.44 0.94
C ASP A 64 2.21 -10.21 1.73
N GLN A 65 1.34 -9.39 1.15
CA GLN A 65 0.89 -8.13 1.72
C GLN A 65 -0.59 -8.18 2.08
N VAL A 66 -0.88 -7.89 3.34
CA VAL A 66 -2.23 -7.75 3.87
C VAL A 66 -2.38 -6.35 4.45
N LEU A 67 -3.36 -5.61 3.94
CA LEU A 67 -3.78 -4.34 4.50
C LEU A 67 -4.98 -4.59 5.42
N LEU A 68 -4.91 -4.07 6.64
CA LEU A 68 -5.99 -4.16 7.61
C LEU A 68 -6.64 -2.79 7.74
N LEU A 69 -7.95 -2.73 7.48
CA LEU A 69 -8.80 -1.57 7.75
C LEU A 69 -9.63 -1.82 9.00
N THR A 70 -9.48 -0.97 10.00
CA THR A 70 -10.24 -0.97 11.25
C THR A 70 -10.40 0.46 11.77
N TRP A 71 -11.28 0.67 12.74
CA TRP A 71 -11.58 1.98 13.32
C TRP A 71 -12.06 1.87 14.76
N SER A 72 -12.15 3.02 15.42
CA SER A 72 -12.71 3.13 16.76
C SER A 72 -14.14 2.57 16.79
N GLU A 73 -14.39 1.63 17.69
CA GLU A 73 -15.66 0.91 17.85
C GLU A 73 -15.99 -0.11 16.74
N ALA A 74 -15.07 -0.42 15.83
CA ALA A 74 -15.26 -1.48 14.84
C ALA A 74 -15.52 -2.81 15.54
N ASN A 75 -16.75 -3.30 15.45
CA ASN A 75 -17.19 -4.58 16.02
C ASN A 75 -18.03 -5.36 15.02
N LEU A 76 -18.28 -6.64 15.30
CA LEU A 76 -18.99 -7.55 14.38
C LEU A 76 -20.43 -7.14 14.03
N GLN A 77 -21.06 -6.25 14.81
CA GLN A 77 -22.42 -5.76 14.57
C GLN A 77 -22.42 -4.39 13.86
N ASP A 78 -21.24 -3.82 13.58
CA ASP A 78 -21.12 -2.53 12.93
C ASP A 78 -21.55 -2.63 11.45
N SER A 79 -22.64 -1.96 11.09
CA SER A 79 -23.16 -1.92 9.72
C SER A 79 -22.17 -1.27 8.74
N ARG A 80 -21.23 -0.46 9.24
CA ARG A 80 -20.16 0.13 8.42
C ARG A 80 -19.21 -0.93 7.86
N LEU A 81 -19.08 -2.12 8.47
CA LEU A 81 -18.27 -3.21 7.90
C LEU A 81 -18.76 -3.63 6.52
N GLN A 82 -20.06 -3.86 6.38
CA GLN A 82 -20.63 -4.28 5.10
C GLN A 82 -20.54 -3.14 4.07
N SER A 83 -20.88 -1.92 4.48
CA SER A 83 -20.80 -0.76 3.57
C SER A 83 -19.36 -0.50 3.09
N ALA A 84 -18.38 -0.62 3.99
CA ALA A 84 -16.96 -0.49 3.64
C ALA A 84 -16.52 -1.61 2.69
N TYR A 85 -16.94 -2.85 2.95
CA TYR A 85 -16.67 -3.99 2.07
C TYR A 85 -17.22 -3.76 0.65
N ASP A 86 -18.48 -3.34 0.54
CA ASP A 86 -19.13 -3.11 -0.75
C ASP A 86 -18.43 -2.00 -1.55
N GLN A 87 -18.03 -0.91 -0.88
CA GLN A 87 -17.27 0.17 -1.50
C GLN A 87 -15.87 -0.27 -1.92
N LEU A 88 -15.20 -1.12 -1.14
CA LEU A 88 -13.90 -1.69 -1.51
C LEU A 88 -14.00 -2.63 -2.71
N GLU A 89 -15.05 -3.44 -2.78
CA GLU A 89 -15.33 -4.28 -3.94
C GLU A 89 -15.64 -3.45 -5.18
N GLN A 90 -16.40 -2.36 -5.04
CA GLN A 90 -16.63 -1.42 -6.14
C GLN A 90 -15.33 -0.75 -6.59
N LEU A 91 -14.46 -0.34 -5.66
CA LEU A 91 -13.17 0.25 -5.96
C LEU A 91 -12.25 -0.74 -6.70
N ARG A 92 -12.25 -2.01 -6.29
CA ARG A 92 -11.55 -3.11 -6.98
C ARG A 92 -12.07 -3.30 -8.41
N GLN A 93 -13.38 -3.23 -8.61
CA GLN A 93 -13.98 -3.34 -9.95
C GLN A 93 -13.64 -2.15 -10.85
N GLN A 94 -13.53 -0.94 -10.29
CA GLN A 94 -13.15 0.27 -11.02
C GLN A 94 -11.66 0.32 -11.37
N ASN A 95 -10.83 -0.39 -10.62
CA ASN A 95 -9.38 -0.43 -10.81
C ASN A 95 -8.93 -1.89 -11.05
N PRO A 96 -9.27 -2.48 -12.21
CA PRO A 96 -8.96 -3.89 -12.49
C PRO A 96 -7.46 -4.17 -12.56
N ASP A 97 -6.65 -3.14 -12.78
CA ASP A 97 -5.18 -3.22 -12.80
C ASP A 97 -4.58 -3.36 -11.39
N TRP A 98 -5.35 -3.07 -10.33
CA TRP A 98 -4.85 -3.24 -8.97
C TRP A 98 -4.81 -4.73 -8.61
N PRO A 99 -3.68 -5.21 -8.06
CA PRO A 99 -3.49 -6.62 -7.79
C PRO A 99 -4.14 -7.05 -6.45
N ILE A 100 -5.40 -6.68 -6.24
CA ILE A 100 -6.20 -7.11 -5.09
C ILE A 100 -6.65 -8.56 -5.34
N VAL A 101 -6.15 -9.47 -4.51
CA VAL A 101 -6.44 -10.90 -4.56
C VAL A 101 -7.78 -11.20 -3.89
N SER A 102 -8.00 -10.63 -2.71
CA SER A 102 -9.22 -10.84 -1.94
C SER A 102 -9.49 -9.69 -0.98
N ILE A 103 -10.77 -9.46 -0.71
CA ILE A 103 -11.25 -8.59 0.36
C ILE A 103 -12.10 -9.48 1.27
N THR A 104 -11.90 -9.42 2.58
CA THR A 104 -12.67 -10.22 3.54
C THR A 104 -12.81 -9.47 4.85
N HIS A 105 -13.99 -9.48 5.45
CA HIS A 105 -14.23 -8.88 6.76
C HIS A 105 -14.47 -9.94 7.85
N SER A 106 -14.25 -9.55 9.10
CA SER A 106 -14.35 -10.44 10.26
C SER A 106 -15.69 -11.19 10.35
N LEU A 107 -16.82 -10.50 10.14
CA LEU A 107 -18.15 -11.11 10.20
C LEU A 107 -18.34 -12.20 9.15
N GLN A 108 -17.95 -11.95 7.89
CA GLN A 108 -18.02 -12.94 6.83
C GLN A 108 -17.16 -14.19 7.16
N THR A 109 -16.04 -14.00 7.85
CA THR A 109 -15.19 -15.13 8.27
C THR A 109 -15.86 -15.97 9.36
N VAL A 110 -16.57 -15.32 10.30
CA VAL A 110 -17.40 -16.00 11.31
C VAL A 110 -18.51 -16.80 10.63
N GLU A 111 -19.25 -16.18 9.71
CA GLU A 111 -20.34 -16.82 8.96
C GLU A 111 -19.86 -18.03 8.16
N LYS A 112 -18.78 -17.87 7.38
CA LYS A 112 -18.16 -18.98 6.62
C LYS A 112 -17.74 -20.14 7.52
N LEU A 113 -17.25 -19.86 8.73
CA LEU A 113 -16.88 -20.92 9.68
C LEU A 113 -18.12 -21.65 10.22
N GLN A 114 -19.21 -20.92 10.49
CA GLN A 114 -20.47 -21.52 10.94
C GLN A 114 -21.11 -22.39 9.85
N GLU A 115 -21.09 -21.94 8.60
CA GLU A 115 -21.56 -22.70 7.44
C GLU A 115 -20.79 -24.01 7.27
N LYS A 116 -19.45 -23.94 7.42
CA LYS A 116 -18.58 -25.11 7.28
C LYS A 116 -18.71 -26.10 8.45
N LEU A 117 -19.00 -25.60 9.65
CA LEU A 117 -19.15 -26.41 10.86
C LEU A 117 -20.60 -26.36 11.35
N GLN A 118 -21.45 -27.16 10.70
CA GLN A 118 -22.87 -27.26 11.04
C GLN A 118 -23.07 -27.51 12.54
N GLY A 119 -23.93 -26.70 13.17
CA GLY A 119 -24.21 -26.75 14.62
C GLY A 119 -23.29 -25.86 15.47
N LEU A 120 -22.33 -25.15 14.89
CA LEU A 120 -21.51 -24.19 15.62
C LEU A 120 -22.28 -22.91 15.91
N SER A 121 -22.43 -22.57 17.21
CA SER A 121 -23.01 -21.29 17.62
C SER A 121 -22.10 -20.12 17.22
N GLN A 122 -22.69 -18.96 16.98
CA GLN A 122 -21.95 -17.76 16.59
C GLN A 122 -20.90 -17.38 17.65
N ALA A 123 -21.26 -17.44 18.93
CA ALA A 123 -20.33 -17.20 20.03
C ALA A 123 -19.12 -18.15 20.03
N ALA A 124 -19.34 -19.43 19.70
CA ALA A 124 -18.26 -20.41 19.59
C ALA A 124 -17.38 -20.19 18.35
N ALA A 125 -17.97 -19.73 17.23
CA ALA A 125 -17.23 -19.34 16.04
C ALA A 125 -16.34 -18.11 16.30
N ILE A 126 -16.90 -17.06 16.93
CA ILE A 126 -16.17 -15.87 17.35
C ILE A 126 -15.00 -16.26 18.26
N ARG A 127 -15.23 -17.11 19.28
CA ARG A 127 -14.18 -17.56 20.19
C ARG A 127 -13.05 -18.30 19.49
N ARG A 128 -13.35 -19.07 18.43
CA ARG A 128 -12.34 -19.78 17.63
C ARG A 128 -11.53 -18.85 16.72
N LEU A 129 -12.15 -17.77 16.28
CA LEU A 129 -11.54 -16.77 15.39
C LEU A 129 -10.90 -15.61 16.13
N ALA A 130 -11.07 -15.53 17.46
CA ALA A 130 -10.42 -14.55 18.30
C ALA A 130 -8.89 -14.65 18.19
N GLY A 131 -8.25 -13.51 17.96
CA GLY A 131 -6.82 -13.41 17.68
C GLY A 131 -6.40 -13.81 16.27
N GLN A 132 -7.34 -14.21 15.40
CA GLN A 132 -7.06 -14.59 14.00
C GLN A 132 -7.83 -13.73 13.00
N ALA A 133 -9.18 -13.83 13.02
CA ALA A 133 -10.07 -13.08 12.13
C ALA A 133 -10.97 -12.09 12.89
N VAL A 134 -10.97 -12.16 14.22
CA VAL A 134 -11.61 -11.22 15.14
C VAL A 134 -10.56 -10.81 16.18
N GLY A 135 -10.54 -9.56 16.60
CA GLY A 135 -9.71 -9.09 17.70
C GLY A 135 -9.96 -9.90 18.98
N ALA A 136 -8.95 -10.03 19.83
CA ALA A 136 -9.10 -10.75 21.10
C ALA A 136 -10.12 -10.09 22.04
N ASP A 137 -10.33 -8.79 21.86
CA ASP A 137 -11.32 -7.92 22.50
C ASP A 137 -12.68 -7.88 21.78
N GLY A 138 -12.84 -8.63 20.68
CA GLY A 138 -14.06 -8.63 19.86
C GLY A 138 -14.07 -7.56 18.76
N SER A 139 -12.98 -6.80 18.58
CA SER A 139 -12.86 -5.85 17.49
C SER A 139 -12.89 -6.54 16.12
N SER A 140 -13.38 -5.83 15.11
CA SER A 140 -13.47 -6.31 13.73
C SER A 140 -12.59 -5.51 12.78
N PHE A 141 -12.26 -6.12 11.65
CA PHE A 141 -11.49 -5.48 10.59
C PHE A 141 -11.89 -6.01 9.22
N ILE A 142 -11.44 -5.31 8.19
CA ILE A 142 -11.44 -5.75 6.80
C ILE A 142 -10.00 -6.02 6.39
N ALA A 143 -9.72 -7.23 5.94
CA ALA A 143 -8.46 -7.64 5.37
C ALA A 143 -8.52 -7.54 3.85
N ILE A 144 -7.55 -6.83 3.27
CA ILE A 144 -7.36 -6.68 1.83
C ILE A 144 -6.04 -7.34 1.50
N GLN A 145 -6.10 -8.47 0.80
CA GLN A 145 -4.91 -9.19 0.36
C GLN A 145 -4.51 -8.68 -1.03
N VAL A 146 -3.25 -8.27 -1.16
CA VAL A 146 -2.68 -7.75 -2.41
C VAL A 146 -1.45 -8.54 -2.80
N ARG A 147 -1.15 -8.59 -4.10
CA ARG A 147 0.00 -9.31 -4.66
C ARG A 147 0.89 -8.36 -5.43
N ASP A 148 2.21 -8.50 -5.31
CA ASP A 148 3.19 -7.83 -6.21
C ASP A 148 2.95 -6.32 -6.42
N LEU A 149 2.39 -5.65 -5.40
CA LEU A 149 1.93 -4.28 -5.48
C LEU A 149 3.11 -3.35 -5.78
N GLN A 150 3.11 -2.73 -6.98
CA GLN A 150 4.19 -1.82 -7.37
C GLN A 150 4.15 -0.56 -6.52
N PRO A 151 5.27 0.15 -6.29
CA PRO A 151 5.24 1.23 -5.31
C PRO A 151 4.35 2.41 -5.74
N LYS A 152 4.28 2.69 -7.05
CA LYS A 152 3.34 3.68 -7.59
C LYS A 152 1.89 3.28 -7.40
N GLU A 153 1.56 2.01 -7.58
CA GLU A 153 0.21 1.46 -7.39
C GLU A 153 -0.15 1.44 -5.90
N ARG A 154 0.83 1.16 -5.05
CA ARG A 154 0.70 1.21 -3.59
C ARG A 154 0.30 2.57 -3.11
N ASP A 155 1.00 3.62 -3.52
CA ASP A 155 0.71 5.00 -3.10
C ASP A 155 -0.71 5.42 -3.54
N GLN A 156 -1.10 5.06 -4.76
CA GLN A 156 -2.43 5.35 -5.29
C GLN A 156 -3.53 4.58 -4.55
N MET A 157 -3.33 3.28 -4.33
CA MET A 157 -4.28 2.44 -3.62
C MET A 157 -4.43 2.90 -2.17
N ILE A 158 -3.33 3.18 -1.46
CA ILE A 158 -3.37 3.71 -0.09
C ILE A 158 -4.14 5.04 -0.06
N ALA A 159 -3.87 5.95 -0.99
CA ALA A 159 -4.59 7.23 -1.07
C ALA A 159 -6.09 7.03 -1.28
N ALA A 160 -6.50 6.11 -2.15
CA ALA A 160 -7.90 5.78 -2.38
C ALA A 160 -8.56 5.13 -1.15
N LEU A 161 -7.85 4.23 -0.46
CA LEU A 161 -8.32 3.62 0.79
C LEU A 161 -8.52 4.68 1.89
N TYR A 162 -7.62 5.66 1.99
CA TYR A 162 -7.78 6.80 2.91
C TYR A 162 -8.99 7.68 2.56
N GLN A 163 -9.27 7.90 1.28
CA GLN A 163 -10.45 8.65 0.85
C GLN A 163 -11.74 7.88 1.18
N LEU A 164 -11.76 6.57 0.93
CA LEU A 164 -12.87 5.70 1.28
C LEU A 164 -13.12 5.70 2.79
N ALA A 165 -12.06 5.54 3.60
CA ALA A 165 -12.15 5.59 5.05
C ALA A 165 -12.77 6.92 5.53
N ARG A 166 -12.29 8.07 5.02
CA ARG A 166 -12.87 9.38 5.33
C ARG A 166 -14.33 9.50 4.92
N GLY A 167 -14.71 9.00 3.75
CA GLY A 167 -16.10 9.01 3.27
C GLY A 167 -17.06 8.24 4.17
N LEU A 168 -16.55 7.22 4.87
CA LEU A 168 -17.30 6.40 5.83
C LEU A 168 -17.27 6.94 7.26
N GLY A 169 -16.61 8.07 7.52
CA GLY A 169 -16.39 8.58 8.87
C GLY A 169 -15.46 7.70 9.71
N ILE A 170 -14.60 6.93 9.04
CA ILE A 170 -13.58 6.05 9.62
C ILE A 170 -12.26 6.82 9.54
N GLY A 171 -11.80 7.35 10.67
CA GLY A 171 -10.62 8.22 10.76
C GLY A 171 -9.85 8.05 12.06
#